data_AF-A0A3D1E2A4-F1
#
_entry.id   AF-A0A3D1E2A4-F1
#
_cell.length_a   1.000
_cell.length_b   1.000
_cell.length_c   1.000
_cell.angle_alpha   90.00
_cell.angle_beta   90.00
_cell.angle_gamma   90.00
#
_symmetry.space_group_name_H-M   'P 1'
#
loop_
_entity.id
_entity.type
_entity.pdbx_description
1 polymer ?
#
loop_
_entity_poly.entity_id
_entity_poly.type
_entity_poly.pdbx_seq_one_letter_code
_entity_poly.pdbx_strand_id
1 'polypeptide(L)'
;MQFIRPALLATTILTASMTTAFADVRVVTSIKPVHSLVAAVMQGVGTPDLIVEGAGSPHTYALKPSQAKQLQEADLVFWMSHDLEAFLEKSIDGIATKAVSVPLMES
;
A
#
# COMPACT_ATOMS: atom_id res chain seq x y z
N MET A 1 -35.86 30.78 25.43
CA MET A 1 -35.50 30.21 24.10
C MET A 1 -34.03 30.45 23.68
N GLN A 2 -33.23 31.23 24.42
CA GLN A 2 -31.83 31.54 24.05
C GLN A 2 -30.85 30.36 24.12
N PHE A 3 -31.12 29.33 24.93
CA PHE A 3 -30.25 28.14 25.07
C PHE A 3 -30.44 27.08 23.97
N ILE A 4 -31.49 27.20 23.15
CA ILE A 4 -31.82 26.19 22.13
C ILE A 4 -30.87 26.31 20.91
N ARG A 5 -30.46 27.55 20.57
CA ARG A 5 -29.51 27.84 19.49
C ARG A 5 -28.10 27.28 19.71
N PRO A 6 -27.45 27.49 20.88
CA PRO A 6 -26.13 26.91 21.13
C PRO A 6 -26.19 25.38 21.28
N ALA A 7 -27.28 24.83 21.80
CA ALA A 7 -27.48 23.38 21.85
C ALA A 7 -27.54 22.76 20.45
N LEU A 8 -28.27 23.37 19.51
CA LEU A 8 -28.32 22.93 18.11
C LEU A 8 -26.96 22.98 17.41
N LEU A 9 -26.18 24.05 17.64
CA LEU A 9 -24.83 24.17 17.08
C LEU A 9 -23.86 23.12 17.65
N ALA A 10 -23.93 22.87 18.97
CA ALA A 10 -23.09 21.86 19.63
C ALA A 10 -23.40 20.44 19.14
N THR A 11 -24.69 20.12 18.94
CA THR A 11 -25.09 18.81 18.39
C THR A 11 -24.59 18.62 16.96
N THR A 12 -24.67 19.62 16.09
CA THR A 12 -24.17 19.54 14.70
C THR A 12 -22.66 19.30 14.65
N ILE A 13 -21.88 19.98 15.49
CA ILE A 13 -20.41 19.80 15.57
C ILE A 13 -20.06 18.40 16.09
N LEU A 14 -20.79 17.90 17.08
CA LEU A 14 -20.56 16.57 17.64
C LEU A 14 -20.88 15.46 16.64
N THR A 15 -21.96 15.61 15.85
CA THR A 15 -22.31 14.64 14.80
C THR A 15 -21.35 14.68 13.61
N ALA A 16 -20.79 15.84 13.28
CA ALA A 16 -19.83 15.97 12.18
C ALA A 16 -18.45 15.36 12.50
N SER A 17 -18.16 15.15 13.79
CA SER A 17 -16.90 14.58 14.26
C SER A 17 -16.90 13.04 14.29
N MET A 18 -18.03 12.40 13.94
CA MET A 18 -18.19 10.94 13.89
C MET A 18 -17.77 10.35 12.53
N THR A 19 -16.66 10.79 11.95
CA THR A 19 -16.06 10.12 10.80
C THR A 19 -15.22 8.94 11.28
N THR A 20 -15.58 7.73 10.88
CA THR A 20 -14.74 6.55 11.06
C THR A 20 -13.55 6.66 10.10
N ALA A 21 -12.36 6.97 10.62
CA ALA A 21 -11.14 6.91 9.84
C ALA A 21 -10.75 5.45 9.63
N PHE A 22 -11.04 4.91 8.45
CA PHE A 22 -10.44 3.67 7.98
C PHE A 22 -9.07 4.03 7.40
N ALA A 23 -8.00 3.65 8.09
CA ALA A 23 -6.66 3.73 7.54
C ALA A 23 -6.52 2.58 6.53
N ASP A 24 -6.65 2.91 5.26
CA ASP A 24 -6.39 1.96 4.17
C ASP A 24 -4.89 1.70 4.11
N VAL A 25 -4.48 0.43 4.29
CA VAL A 25 -3.07 0.04 4.30
C VAL A 25 -2.66 -0.22 2.85
N ARG A 26 -1.75 0.61 2.32
CA ARG A 26 -1.29 0.48 0.93
C ARG A 26 -0.20 -0.57 0.86
N VAL A 27 -0.54 -1.72 0.29
CA VAL A 27 0.36 -2.86 0.15
C VAL A 27 0.75 -3.02 -1.31
N VAL A 28 2.05 -3.15 -1.58
CA VAL A 28 2.60 -3.41 -2.90
C VAL A 28 3.29 -4.77 -2.90
N THR A 29 3.16 -5.50 -4.02
CA THR A 29 3.74 -6.84 -4.20
C THR A 29 4.54 -6.90 -5.51
N SER A 30 5.65 -7.62 -5.50
CA SER A 30 6.59 -7.67 -6.64
C SER A 30 6.04 -8.43 -7.85
N ILE A 31 5.68 -9.70 -7.67
CA ILE A 31 5.31 -10.66 -8.72
C ILE A 31 4.01 -11.40 -8.39
N LYS A 32 3.38 -12.00 -9.40
CA LYS A 32 2.07 -12.66 -9.26
C LYS A 32 2.01 -13.74 -8.16
N PRO A 33 3.02 -14.62 -7.97
CA PRO A 33 3.00 -15.57 -6.86
C PRO A 33 2.88 -14.88 -5.50
N VAL A 34 3.67 -13.82 -5.27
CA VAL A 34 3.64 -13.02 -4.02
C VAL A 34 2.30 -12.30 -3.87
N HIS A 35 1.83 -11.64 -4.94
CA HIS A 35 0.53 -10.98 -4.96
C HIS A 35 -0.60 -11.92 -4.56
N SER A 36 -0.63 -13.15 -5.10
CA SER A 36 -1.69 -14.12 -4.82
C SER A 36 -1.73 -14.53 -3.34
N LEU A 37 -0.55 -14.72 -2.73
CA LEU A 37 -0.44 -15.05 -1.31
C LEU A 37 -0.89 -13.89 -0.43
N VAL A 38 -0.40 -12.68 -0.71
CA VAL A 38 -0.74 -11.48 0.07
C VAL A 38 -2.21 -11.11 -0.09
N ALA A 39 -2.76 -11.19 -1.31
CA ALA A 39 -4.18 -10.95 -1.56
C ALA A 39 -5.10 -11.94 -0.82
N ALA A 40 -4.70 -13.21 -0.72
CA ALA A 40 -5.44 -14.20 0.06
C ALA A 40 -5.48 -13.84 1.56
N VAL A 41 -4.38 -13.33 2.11
CA VAL A 41 -4.32 -12.85 3.51
C VAL A 41 -5.12 -11.57 3.70
N MET A 42 -5.13 -10.67 2.71
CA MET A 42 -5.85 -9.40 2.74
C MET A 42 -7.35 -9.52 2.39
N GLN A 43 -7.88 -10.74 2.23
CA GLN A 43 -9.28 -10.93 1.87
C GLN A 43 -10.21 -10.23 2.88
N GLY A 44 -11.05 -9.32 2.39
CA GLY A 44 -12.01 -8.56 3.20
C GLY A 44 -11.47 -7.25 3.78
N VAL A 45 -10.19 -6.94 3.61
CA VAL A 45 -9.59 -5.66 4.05
C VAL A 45 -9.00 -4.83 2.91
N GLY A 46 -8.63 -5.44 1.79
CA GLY A 46 -8.13 -4.72 0.61
C GLY A 46 -7.51 -5.65 -0.43
N THR A 47 -6.88 -5.07 -1.44
CA THR A 47 -6.12 -5.81 -2.47
C THR A 47 -4.77 -5.14 -2.68
N PRO A 48 -3.65 -5.90 -2.64
CA PRO A 48 -2.33 -5.33 -2.87
C PRO A 48 -2.15 -4.91 -4.33
N ASP A 49 -1.37 -3.86 -4.58
CA ASP A 49 -0.90 -3.51 -5.92
C ASP A 49 0.18 -4.49 -6.40
N LEU A 50 0.30 -4.70 -7.72
CA LEU A 50 1.28 -5.58 -8.34
C LEU A 50 2.25 -4.80 -9.24
N ILE A 51 3.56 -4.96 -9.00
CA ILE A 51 4.60 -4.33 -9.84
C ILE A 51 4.74 -5.05 -11.18
N VAL A 52 5.09 -6.33 -11.20
CA VAL A 52 5.32 -7.06 -12.45
C VAL A 52 4.00 -7.58 -13.02
N GLU A 53 3.30 -6.68 -13.71
CA GLU A 53 2.05 -6.97 -14.42
C GLU A 53 2.27 -7.80 -15.70
N GLY A 54 1.21 -8.53 -16.13
CA GLY A 54 1.17 -9.14 -17.46
C GLY A 54 2.20 -10.26 -17.67
N ALA A 55 2.88 -10.24 -18.82
CA ALA A 55 3.96 -11.19 -19.17
C ALA A 55 5.37 -10.60 -18.94
N GLY A 56 5.48 -9.53 -18.15
CA GLY A 56 6.78 -8.93 -17.81
C GLY A 56 7.65 -9.91 -17.02
N SER A 57 8.94 -9.96 -17.35
CA SER A 57 9.93 -10.73 -16.60
C SER A 57 10.63 -9.84 -15.57
N PRO A 58 10.78 -10.27 -14.31
CA PRO A 58 11.55 -9.57 -13.27
C PRO A 58 12.99 -9.22 -13.70
N HIS A 59 13.62 -10.07 -14.51
CA HIS A 59 15.02 -9.88 -14.90
C HIS A 59 15.25 -8.70 -15.87
N THR A 60 14.20 -8.25 -16.56
CA THR A 60 14.27 -7.14 -17.52
C THR A 60 13.22 -6.08 -17.24
N TYR A 61 12.67 -6.05 -16.02
CA TYR A 61 11.55 -5.17 -15.70
C TYR A 61 12.01 -3.73 -15.50
N ALA A 62 11.32 -2.79 -16.17
CA ALA A 62 11.50 -1.35 -15.96
C ALA A 62 10.23 -0.79 -15.31
N LEU A 63 10.39 -0.14 -14.16
CA LEU A 63 9.26 0.47 -13.45
C LEU A 63 8.63 1.59 -14.26
N LYS A 64 7.30 1.56 -14.37
CA LYS A 64 6.51 2.67 -14.90
C LYS A 64 6.45 3.81 -13.85
N PRO A 65 6.25 5.07 -14.26
CA PRO A 65 6.06 6.18 -13.32
C PRO A 65 4.93 5.95 -12.30
N SER A 66 3.84 5.30 -12.72
CA SER A 66 2.73 4.94 -11.83
C SER A 66 3.14 3.94 -10.75
N GLN A 67 4.02 3.00 -11.08
CA GLN A 67 4.52 1.99 -10.14
C GLN A 67 5.53 2.57 -9.17
N ALA A 68 6.38 3.48 -9.63
CA ALA A 68 7.22 4.28 -8.73
C ALA A 68 6.36 5.06 -7.73
N LYS A 69 5.23 5.64 -8.17
CA LYS A 69 4.28 6.30 -7.27
C LYS A 69 3.64 5.32 -6.27
N GLN A 70 3.24 4.13 -6.72
CA GLN A 70 2.73 3.07 -5.82
C GLN A 70 3.75 2.71 -4.74
N LEU A 71 5.02 2.51 -5.11
CA LEU A 71 6.10 2.25 -4.16
C LEU A 71 6.32 3.40 -3.18
N GLN A 72 6.30 4.65 -3.66
CA GLN A 72 6.49 5.84 -2.83
C GLN A 72 5.38 6.00 -1.78
N GLU A 73 4.18 5.58 -2.13
CA GLU A 73 2.99 5.67 -1.30
C GLU A 73 2.76 4.43 -0.44
N ALA A 74 3.48 3.32 -0.68
CA ALA A 74 3.29 2.08 0.04
C ALA A 74 3.59 2.21 1.54
N ASP A 75 2.80 1.50 2.34
CA ASP A 75 3.07 1.24 3.75
C ASP A 75 3.84 -0.10 3.92
N LEU A 76 3.58 -1.06 3.02
CA LEU A 76 4.22 -2.38 2.99
C LEU A 76 4.62 -2.76 1.56
N VAL A 77 5.83 -3.32 1.39
CA VAL A 77 6.28 -3.91 0.12
C VAL A 77 6.73 -5.35 0.34
N PHE A 78 6.00 -6.31 -0.22
CA PHE A 78 6.38 -7.72 -0.22
C PHE A 78 7.07 -8.10 -1.53
N TRP A 79 8.24 -8.71 -1.43
CA TRP A 79 9.07 -9.07 -2.58
C TRP A 79 9.94 -10.28 -2.25
N MET A 80 10.57 -10.91 -3.24
CA MET A 80 11.32 -12.16 -3.01
C MET A 80 12.64 -11.90 -2.30
N SER A 81 13.63 -11.37 -3.02
CA SER A 81 14.95 -10.97 -2.53
C SER A 81 15.77 -10.36 -3.67
N HIS A 82 16.97 -9.88 -3.36
CA HIS A 82 17.92 -9.38 -4.36
C HIS A 82 18.17 -10.41 -5.49
N ASP A 83 18.42 -11.66 -5.13
CA ASP A 83 18.82 -12.72 -6.07
C ASP A 83 17.80 -12.98 -7.19
N LEU A 84 16.51 -12.82 -6.88
CA LEU A 84 15.44 -13.02 -7.85
C LEU A 84 14.95 -11.72 -8.49
N GLU A 85 15.02 -10.61 -7.75
CA GLU A 85 14.33 -9.36 -8.08
C GLU A 85 15.26 -8.13 -7.94
N ALA A 86 16.52 -8.24 -8.35
CA ALA A 86 17.51 -7.16 -8.31
C ALA A 86 17.04 -5.82 -8.94
N PHE A 87 16.09 -5.87 -9.87
CA PHE A 87 15.48 -4.66 -10.46
C PHE A 87 14.74 -3.79 -9.42
N LEU A 88 14.23 -4.41 -8.35
CA LEU A 88 13.35 -3.77 -7.37
C LEU A 88 14.12 -3.19 -6.18
N GLU A 89 15.26 -3.78 -5.81
CA GLU A 89 16.06 -3.40 -4.63
C GLU A 89 16.36 -1.89 -4.59
N LYS A 90 16.97 -1.34 -5.65
CA LYS A 90 17.26 0.10 -5.72
C LYS A 90 16.02 0.99 -5.56
N SER A 91 14.88 0.50 -6.03
CA SER A 91 13.61 1.23 -5.95
C SER A 91 13.00 1.14 -4.55
N ILE A 92 13.18 0.02 -3.85
CA ILE A 92 12.81 -0.11 -2.44
C ILE A 92 13.61 0.89 -1.61
N ASP A 93 14.92 0.91 -1.79
CA ASP A 93 15.82 1.78 -1.02
C ASP A 93 15.62 3.27 -1.35
N GLY A 94 15.39 3.60 -2.62
CA GLY A 94 15.32 4.98 -3.09
C GLY A 94 13.93 5.61 -3.16
N ILE A 95 12.89 4.80 -3.40
CA ILE A 95 11.52 5.28 -3.65
C ILE A 95 10.59 4.89 -2.50
N ALA A 96 10.61 3.62 -2.07
CA ALA A 96 9.73 3.09 -1.02
C ALA A 96 10.21 3.40 0.40
N THR A 97 10.87 4.55 0.61
CA THR A 97 11.52 4.95 1.88
C THR A 97 10.61 5.02 3.10
N LYS A 98 9.28 5.08 2.90
CA LYS A 98 8.27 5.09 3.98
C LYS A 98 7.69 3.71 4.27
N ALA A 99 7.84 2.76 3.34
CA ALA A 99 7.27 1.44 3.46
C ALA A 99 8.16 0.54 4.31
N VAL A 100 7.56 -0.42 5.00
CA VAL A 100 8.31 -1.56 5.53
C VAL A 100 8.52 -2.55 4.38
N SER A 101 9.79 -2.79 4.04
CA SER A 101 10.19 -3.80 3.07
C SER A 101 10.22 -5.17 3.72
N VAL A 102 9.55 -6.15 3.11
CA VAL A 102 9.46 -7.53 3.58
C VAL A 102 9.97 -8.48 2.49
N PRO A 103 11.28 -8.81 2.49
CA PRO A 103 11.81 -9.87 1.64
C PRO A 103 11.29 -11.24 2.13
N LEU A 104 10.84 -12.08 1.21
CA LEU A 104 10.27 -13.40 1.49
C LEU A 104 11.31 -14.53 1.39
N MET A 105 12.52 -14.21 0.94
CA MET A 105 13.66 -15.10 0.86
C MET A 105 14.89 -14.38 1.41
N GLU A 106 15.74 -15.11 2.13
CA GLU A 106 17.07 -14.63 2.50
C GLU A 106 17.93 -14.49 1.23
N SER A 107 18.91 -13.57 1.26
CA SER A 107 19.93 -13.41 0.21
C SER A 107 21.25 -14.07 0.62
#